data_AF-A0ABD3SCQ0-F1
#
_entry.id   AF-A0ABD3SCQ0-F1
#
_cell.length_a   1.000
_cell.length_b   1.000
_cell.length_c   1.000
_cell.angle_alpha   90.00
_cell.angle_beta   90.00
_cell.angle_gamma   90.00
#
_symmetry.space_group_name_H-M   'P 1'
#
loop_
_entity.id
_entity.type
_entity.pdbx_description
1 polymer ?
#
loop_
_entity_poly.entity_id
_entity_poly.type
_entity_poly.pdbx_seq_one_letter_code
_entity_poly.pdbx_strand_id
1 'polypeptide(L)'
;MGVRFILILILTLLAVNVIYLYLSTVFVVAPLITTPKTGTRFGPPEPAGSNNIRNNGAKVPRVGVVDVSGGGHVDRDLDFLEFAWEYPTHDDPGREPVDINHQDAYSGSWWQSTSAFAGIQFFAGDELLSPSQESATFQVFRDREKHVSVTRDWLDLGVEHMSKWWQQALPDFQERELAARSVVEKISTIFQRYVHSHDRWAFFHALPSSSSSSSSWKVTRKDNSHTQALVTRSTIAVIAFTPSCRNCVFARTVPGDRNLTDIVNMWSLAATLMSLIQTGIGRIVVSSHLREDEDLVHGVFAIVANATSDWNYNDIGPRTMLEFCVTPDAAIKAVDTDPEEWDWDTNVPVAMLRQLHRVLVYKTTDVVEKCWLGEGNRGRWEYVYFSEADLVLVTKPDALVGLGRALRAGRLLAPHRLQPLPHASDFGGIDEILHDNIYVIPNRPPFKEVIEVDSFGRSDRLGYPFSSCENAQVFDSCCDRGTYKPNLIHEDCGNFWWQCGYGAHSKKRMTSNPVTNQVPMIMVAHKRLLGYKLMRLKRGTGVMFASAEGGKTCRPHVGPCNNEYE
;
A
#
# COMPACT_ATOMS: atom_id res chain seq x y z
N MET A 1 -0.21 -62.47 -25.20
CA MET A 1 0.75 -61.37 -24.97
C MET A 1 0.22 -60.27 -24.04
N GLY A 2 -1.10 -59.97 -23.99
CA GLY A 2 -1.64 -58.85 -23.18
C GLY A 2 -1.43 -58.92 -21.65
N VAL A 3 -1.54 -60.11 -21.04
CA VAL A 3 -1.45 -60.24 -19.57
C VAL A 3 -0.03 -59.98 -19.03
N ARG A 4 1.02 -60.38 -19.77
CA ARG A 4 2.41 -60.11 -19.37
C ARG A 4 2.78 -58.63 -19.46
N PHE A 5 2.21 -57.90 -20.42
CA PHE A 5 2.47 -56.47 -20.57
C PHE A 5 1.84 -55.65 -19.43
N ILE A 6 0.60 -56.00 -19.03
CA ILE A 6 -0.09 -55.37 -17.90
C ILE A 6 0.67 -55.64 -16.59
N LEU A 7 1.17 -56.85 -16.38
CA LEU A 7 1.93 -57.18 -15.17
C LEU A 7 3.24 -56.39 -15.06
N ILE A 8 3.96 -56.20 -16.18
CA ILE A 8 5.18 -55.39 -16.23
C ILE A 8 4.86 -53.92 -15.95
N LEU A 9 3.78 -53.38 -16.51
CA LEU A 9 3.36 -52.00 -16.27
C LEU A 9 3.02 -51.75 -14.78
N ILE A 10 2.28 -52.67 -14.15
CA ILE A 10 1.92 -52.58 -12.73
C ILE A 10 3.16 -52.66 -11.83
N LEU A 11 4.08 -53.59 -12.12
CA LEU A 11 5.33 -53.72 -11.37
C LEU A 11 6.23 -52.48 -11.51
N THR A 12 6.24 -51.86 -12.69
CA THR A 12 7.01 -50.62 -12.94
C THR A 12 6.40 -49.44 -12.17
N LEU A 13 5.07 -49.30 -12.15
CA LEU A 13 4.37 -48.26 -11.38
C LEU A 13 4.53 -48.44 -9.87
N LEU A 14 4.57 -49.68 -9.37
CA LEU A 14 4.85 -49.96 -7.97
C LEU A 14 6.30 -49.63 -7.61
N ALA A 15 7.27 -49.96 -8.47
CA ALA A 15 8.66 -49.63 -8.24
C ALA A 15 8.91 -48.11 -8.19
N VAL A 16 8.26 -47.34 -9.07
CA VAL A 16 8.34 -45.87 -9.07
C VAL A 16 7.77 -45.27 -7.78
N ASN A 17 6.62 -45.77 -7.31
CA ASN A 17 6.03 -45.30 -6.06
C ASN A 17 6.89 -45.63 -4.82
N VAL A 18 7.53 -46.80 -4.78
CA VAL A 18 8.44 -47.18 -3.69
C VAL A 18 9.68 -46.29 -3.66
N ILE A 19 10.24 -45.94 -4.82
CA ILE A 19 11.39 -45.03 -4.91
C ILE A 19 10.98 -43.61 -4.46
N TYR A 20 9.78 -43.15 -4.82
CA TYR A 20 9.28 -41.84 -4.41
C TYR A 20 9.04 -41.75 -2.89
N LEU A 21 8.54 -42.82 -2.27
CA LEU A 21 8.39 -42.94 -0.81
C LEU A 21 9.73 -43.02 -0.07
N TYR A 22 10.75 -43.63 -0.67
CA TYR A 22 12.09 -43.71 -0.08
C TYR A 22 12.85 -42.38 -0.16
N LEU A 23 12.68 -41.62 -1.25
CA LEU A 23 13.32 -40.31 -1.41
C LEU A 23 12.68 -39.23 -0.53
N SER A 24 11.38 -39.34 -0.23
CA SER A 24 10.68 -38.39 0.66
C SER A 24 10.95 -38.63 2.15
N THR A 25 11.41 -39.82 2.55
CA THR A 25 11.75 -40.12 3.95
C THR A 25 13.21 -39.82 4.32
N VAL A 26 14.11 -39.71 3.34
CA VAL A 26 15.56 -39.45 3.60
C VAL A 26 15.88 -37.97 3.83
N PHE A 27 14.95 -37.04 3.57
CA PHE A 27 15.18 -35.59 3.73
C PHE A 27 14.82 -35.01 5.10
N VAL A 28 14.41 -35.83 6.07
CA VAL A 28 14.18 -35.38 7.45
C VAL A 28 15.23 -36.04 8.34
N VAL A 29 15.98 -35.21 9.08
CA VAL A 29 17.01 -35.51 10.10
C VAL A 29 18.48 -35.30 9.65
N ALA A 30 18.97 -34.07 9.81
CA ALA A 30 20.24 -33.77 10.50
C ALA A 30 20.38 -32.25 10.79
N PRO A 31 20.59 -31.81 12.05
CA PRO A 31 20.93 -30.43 12.37
C PRO A 31 22.46 -30.26 12.32
N LEU A 32 22.96 -29.42 11.42
CA LEU A 32 24.37 -29.00 11.43
C LEU A 32 24.50 -27.68 12.20
N ILE A 33 24.94 -27.84 13.45
CA ILE A 33 25.53 -26.78 14.27
C ILE A 33 26.94 -26.54 13.74
N THR A 34 27.18 -25.39 13.12
CA THR A 34 28.53 -24.81 12.98
C THR A 34 28.46 -23.30 13.24
N THR A 35 29.00 -22.90 14.38
CA THR A 35 29.38 -21.51 14.65
C THR A 35 30.68 -21.17 13.94
N PRO A 36 30.81 -19.94 13.40
CA PRO A 36 32.08 -19.24 13.43
C PRO A 36 31.98 -17.97 14.28
N LYS A 37 32.90 -17.89 15.27
CA LYS A 37 33.33 -16.64 15.89
C LYS A 37 34.31 -15.90 14.95
N THR A 38 34.53 -14.63 15.27
CA THR A 38 35.37 -13.61 14.60
C THR A 38 34.67 -12.98 13.39
N GLY A 39 34.47 -11.67 13.26
CA GLY A 39 34.88 -10.52 14.07
C GLY A 39 35.33 -9.40 13.16
N THR A 40 34.41 -8.54 12.73
CA THR A 40 34.70 -7.18 12.23
C THR A 40 33.45 -6.32 12.44
N ARG A 41 33.48 -5.45 13.46
CA ARG A 41 32.49 -4.39 13.63
C ARG A 41 32.78 -3.32 12.57
N PHE A 42 31.93 -3.21 11.56
CA PHE A 42 31.79 -1.97 10.81
C PHE A 42 30.76 -1.12 11.53
N GLY A 43 31.22 -0.01 12.12
CA GLY A 43 30.33 1.03 12.61
C GLY A 43 29.59 1.69 11.44
N PRO A 44 28.38 2.25 11.67
CA PRO A 44 27.66 2.96 10.63
C PRO A 44 28.45 4.18 10.16
N PRO A 45 28.40 4.52 8.86
CA PRO A 45 29.02 5.74 8.36
C PRO A 45 28.33 6.97 8.98
N GLU A 46 29.15 7.94 9.41
CA GLU A 46 28.69 9.26 9.85
C GLU A 46 27.81 9.92 8.77
N PRO A 47 26.69 10.57 9.14
CA PRO A 47 25.93 11.36 8.20
C PRO A 47 26.75 12.58 7.75
N ALA A 48 26.83 12.76 6.43
CA ALA A 48 27.45 13.90 5.78
C ALA A 48 26.92 15.23 6.36
N GLY A 49 27.86 16.14 6.62
CA GLY A 49 27.64 17.38 7.37
C GLY A 49 26.51 18.27 6.84
N SER A 50 25.69 18.75 7.77
CA SER A 50 24.71 19.80 7.52
C SER A 50 25.42 21.12 7.22
N ASN A 51 25.29 21.61 5.99
CA ASN A 51 25.68 22.97 5.66
C ASN A 51 24.70 23.96 6.30
N ASN A 52 25.24 24.87 7.11
CA ASN A 52 24.54 26.00 7.73
C ASN A 52 23.88 26.89 6.67
N ILE A 53 22.56 26.80 6.53
CA ILE A 53 21.74 27.78 5.81
C ILE A 53 21.36 28.90 6.78
N ARG A 54 21.87 30.11 6.54
CA ARG A 54 21.43 31.34 7.20
C ARG A 54 19.97 31.63 6.79
N ASN A 55 19.04 31.47 7.72
CA ASN A 55 17.66 31.95 7.57
C ASN A 55 17.62 33.47 7.78
N ASN A 56 17.32 34.21 6.72
CA ASN A 56 16.90 35.61 6.80
C ASN A 56 15.46 35.66 7.30
N GLY A 57 15.23 36.46 8.36
CA GLY A 57 13.95 36.53 9.07
C GLY A 57 12.80 37.06 8.22
N ALA A 58 11.81 36.21 7.97
CA ALA A 58 10.46 36.61 7.61
C ALA A 58 9.58 36.57 8.86
N LYS A 59 8.84 37.66 9.12
CA LYS A 59 7.88 37.77 10.22
C LYS A 59 6.72 36.79 9.99
N VAL A 60 6.62 35.77 10.85
CA VAL A 60 5.44 34.88 10.93
C VAL A 60 4.30 35.66 11.59
N PRO A 61 3.07 35.64 11.03
CA PRO A 61 1.91 36.28 11.66
C PRO A 61 1.55 35.58 12.97
N ARG A 62 1.22 36.38 14.00
CA ARG A 62 0.74 35.86 15.29
C ARG A 62 -0.65 35.24 15.11
N VAL A 63 -0.70 33.92 15.11
CA VAL A 63 -1.95 33.15 15.24
C VAL A 63 -2.41 33.25 16.70
N GLY A 64 -3.71 33.50 16.90
CA GLY A 64 -4.33 33.64 18.21
C GLY A 64 -4.15 32.37 19.04
N VAL A 65 -3.70 32.55 20.29
CA VAL A 65 -3.57 31.47 21.27
C VAL A 65 -4.98 31.09 21.73
N VAL A 66 -5.44 29.90 21.35
CA VAL A 66 -6.63 29.28 21.93
C VAL A 66 -6.23 28.71 23.29
N ASP A 67 -6.99 29.06 24.33
CA ASP A 67 -6.76 28.61 25.70
C ASP A 67 -7.18 27.13 25.83
N VAL A 68 -6.21 26.22 25.99
CA VAL A 68 -6.42 24.76 26.07
C VAL A 68 -6.04 24.27 27.47
N SER A 69 -6.73 24.74 28.49
CA SER A 69 -6.45 24.39 29.89
C SER A 69 -7.09 23.06 30.35
N GLY A 70 -7.44 22.16 29.43
CA GLY A 70 -7.95 20.82 29.73
C GLY A 70 -7.19 19.78 28.93
N GLY A 71 -6.33 18.99 29.59
CA GLY A 71 -5.47 17.96 28.97
C GLY A 71 -6.23 16.73 28.41
N GLY A 72 -7.42 16.93 27.85
CA GLY A 72 -8.11 15.92 27.07
C GLY A 72 -7.47 15.83 25.68
N HIS A 73 -7.26 14.61 25.19
CA HIS A 73 -7.05 14.40 23.76
C HIS A 73 -8.25 15.02 23.02
N VAL A 74 -8.01 16.09 22.27
CA VAL A 74 -9.02 16.67 21.40
C VAL A 74 -9.20 15.71 20.24
N ASP A 75 -10.32 14.98 20.23
CA ASP A 75 -10.71 14.18 19.08
C ASP A 75 -10.82 15.10 17.87
N ARG A 76 -9.95 14.91 16.87
CA ARG A 76 -10.00 15.69 15.65
C ARG A 76 -11.22 15.27 14.84
N ASP A 77 -12.10 16.21 14.55
CA ASP A 77 -13.12 16.03 13.53
C ASP A 77 -12.45 15.96 12.17
N LEU A 78 -12.67 14.85 11.47
CA LEU A 78 -12.18 14.69 10.10
C LEU A 78 -13.14 15.38 9.14
N ASP A 79 -12.56 16.09 8.20
CA ASP A 79 -13.26 16.64 7.07
C ASP A 79 -13.18 15.67 5.88
N PHE A 80 -14.29 15.53 5.17
CA PHE A 80 -14.44 14.61 4.04
C PHE A 80 -14.87 15.39 2.79
N LEU A 81 -14.31 15.00 1.65
CA LEU A 81 -14.67 15.51 0.33
C LEU A 81 -16.04 14.97 -0.10
N GLU A 82 -16.80 15.79 -0.82
CA GLU A 82 -18.05 15.37 -1.44
C GLU A 82 -17.81 14.52 -2.70
N PHE A 83 -18.38 13.31 -2.71
CA PHE A 83 -18.22 12.35 -3.79
C PHE A 83 -19.42 12.36 -4.75
N ALA A 84 -19.14 12.29 -6.06
CA ALA A 84 -20.14 11.88 -7.05
C ALA A 84 -19.51 10.94 -8.09
N TRP A 85 -20.34 10.13 -8.77
CA TRP A 85 -19.81 9.28 -9.84
C TRP A 85 -19.10 10.10 -10.93
N GLU A 86 -19.78 11.11 -11.46
CA GLU A 86 -19.30 11.90 -12.59
C GLU A 86 -19.14 13.36 -12.20
N TYR A 87 -18.17 14.01 -12.82
CA TYR A 87 -18.10 15.47 -12.76
C TYR A 87 -19.37 16.05 -13.40
N PRO A 88 -19.95 17.10 -12.80
CA PRO A 88 -20.96 17.89 -13.50
C PRO A 88 -20.39 18.32 -14.85
N THR A 89 -21.07 17.98 -15.94
CA THR A 89 -20.71 18.53 -17.24
C THR A 89 -21.04 20.02 -17.24
N HIS A 90 -20.35 20.80 -18.06
CA HIS A 90 -20.62 22.24 -18.21
C HIS A 90 -22.08 22.55 -18.58
N ASP A 91 -22.83 21.57 -19.06
CA ASP A 91 -24.22 21.68 -19.50
C ASP A 91 -25.25 21.64 -18.35
N ASP A 92 -24.82 21.40 -17.10
CA ASP A 92 -25.70 21.40 -15.93
C ASP A 92 -25.28 22.44 -14.87
N PRO A 93 -25.52 23.75 -15.15
CA PRO A 93 -25.10 24.84 -14.26
C PRO A 93 -25.84 24.87 -12.91
N GLY A 94 -26.81 23.99 -12.68
CA GLY A 94 -27.55 23.89 -11.42
C GLY A 94 -27.01 22.85 -10.45
N ARG A 95 -26.05 22.02 -10.88
CA ARG A 95 -25.48 20.96 -10.05
C ARG A 95 -24.35 21.51 -9.18
N GLU A 96 -24.41 21.23 -7.88
CA GLU A 96 -23.34 21.63 -6.95
C GLU A 96 -22.00 21.05 -7.41
N PRO A 97 -20.90 21.84 -7.30
CA PRO A 97 -19.58 21.36 -7.65
C PRO A 97 -19.23 20.16 -6.77
N VAL A 98 -18.75 19.10 -7.41
CA VAL A 98 -18.32 17.88 -6.71
C VAL A 98 -16.82 17.97 -6.46
N ASP A 99 -16.38 17.73 -5.23
CA ASP A 99 -14.96 17.77 -4.85
C ASP A 99 -14.15 16.67 -5.54
N ILE A 100 -14.75 15.47 -5.68
CA ILE A 100 -14.07 14.28 -6.18
C ILE A 100 -15.00 13.32 -6.95
N ASN A 101 -14.48 12.75 -8.05
CA ASN A 101 -15.19 11.75 -8.84
C ASN A 101 -14.72 10.31 -8.54
N HIS A 102 -15.33 9.30 -9.18
CA HIS A 102 -14.94 7.89 -9.00
C HIS A 102 -13.48 7.58 -9.35
N GLN A 103 -12.91 8.20 -10.39
CA GLN A 103 -11.52 7.96 -10.79
C GLN A 103 -10.53 8.52 -9.76
N ASP A 104 -10.87 9.66 -9.18
CA ASP A 104 -10.03 10.34 -8.20
C ASP A 104 -10.13 9.71 -6.80
N ALA A 105 -11.30 9.20 -6.44
CA ALA A 105 -11.51 8.51 -5.17
C ALA A 105 -10.95 7.08 -5.17
N TYR A 106 -10.81 6.46 -6.34
CA TYR A 106 -10.37 5.08 -6.45
C TYR A 106 -8.89 4.94 -6.09
N SER A 107 -8.59 3.94 -5.25
CA SER A 107 -7.20 3.72 -4.80
C SER A 107 -6.73 2.28 -4.76
N GLY A 108 -7.49 1.35 -5.34
CA GLY A 108 -7.23 -0.09 -5.15
C GLY A 108 -7.38 -0.54 -3.69
N SER A 109 -7.86 0.32 -2.79
CA SER A 109 -8.08 0.01 -1.38
C SER A 109 -9.36 0.67 -0.86
N TRP A 110 -9.92 0.13 0.21
CA TRP A 110 -11.07 0.72 0.90
C TRP A 110 -11.24 0.16 2.30
N TRP A 111 -11.98 0.88 3.14
CA TRP A 111 -12.36 0.46 4.49
C TRP A 111 -13.85 0.66 4.71
N GLN A 112 -14.58 -0.35 5.16
CA GLN A 112 -16.00 -0.22 5.49
C GLN A 112 -16.41 -1.16 6.63
N SER A 113 -17.64 -1.03 7.14
CA SER A 113 -18.16 -1.99 8.12
C SER A 113 -18.39 -3.37 7.50
N THR A 114 -18.18 -4.42 8.28
CA THR A 114 -18.47 -5.81 7.90
C THR A 114 -19.93 -5.97 7.47
N SER A 115 -20.86 -5.26 8.14
CA SER A 115 -22.28 -5.27 7.78
C SER A 115 -22.56 -4.64 6.41
N ALA A 116 -21.88 -3.54 6.06
CA ALA A 116 -22.02 -2.91 4.75
C ALA A 116 -21.44 -3.82 3.66
N PHE A 117 -20.25 -4.39 3.90
CA PHE A 117 -19.62 -5.33 2.99
C PHE A 117 -20.47 -6.59 2.75
N ALA A 118 -21.00 -7.19 3.82
CA ALA A 118 -21.88 -8.36 3.75
C ALA A 118 -23.16 -8.10 2.93
N GLY A 119 -23.64 -6.84 2.90
CA GLY A 119 -24.81 -6.43 2.13
C GLY A 119 -24.57 -6.29 0.62
N ILE A 120 -23.32 -6.41 0.15
CA ILE A 120 -22.98 -6.30 -1.27
C ILE A 120 -23.47 -7.57 -2.00
N GLN A 121 -24.54 -7.42 -2.78
CA GLN A 121 -25.16 -8.52 -3.53
C GLN A 121 -24.26 -9.06 -4.63
N PHE A 122 -23.39 -8.21 -5.16
CA PHE A 122 -22.47 -8.56 -6.23
C PHE A 122 -21.63 -9.82 -5.93
N PHE A 123 -21.17 -9.98 -4.68
CA PHE A 123 -20.38 -11.14 -4.29
C PHE A 123 -21.21 -12.42 -4.08
N ALA A 124 -22.54 -12.30 -4.01
CA ALA A 124 -23.44 -13.44 -3.90
C ALA A 124 -23.82 -14.05 -5.26
N GLY A 125 -23.64 -13.33 -6.36
CA GLY A 125 -24.00 -13.78 -7.71
C GLY A 125 -22.86 -14.46 -8.47
N ASP A 126 -23.24 -15.25 -9.48
CA ASP A 126 -22.34 -15.87 -10.46
C ASP A 126 -22.01 -14.93 -11.65
N GLU A 127 -22.24 -13.62 -11.49
CA GLU A 127 -21.99 -12.65 -12.54
C GLU A 127 -20.52 -12.71 -12.99
N LEU A 128 -20.38 -12.64 -14.32
CA LEU A 128 -19.10 -12.67 -15.01
C LEU A 128 -18.39 -11.35 -14.80
N LEU A 129 -17.12 -11.44 -14.43
CA LEU A 129 -16.33 -10.32 -13.98
C LEU A 129 -15.30 -9.94 -15.01
N SER A 130 -15.03 -8.64 -15.08
CA SER A 130 -13.83 -8.18 -15.78
C SER A 130 -12.61 -8.84 -15.12
N PRO A 131 -11.68 -9.43 -15.90
CA PRO A 131 -10.49 -10.06 -15.37
C PRO A 131 -9.53 -9.06 -14.69
N SER A 132 -9.76 -7.75 -14.86
CA SER A 132 -8.98 -6.71 -14.20
C SER A 132 -9.02 -6.85 -12.68
N GLN A 133 -7.85 -6.85 -12.04
CA GLN A 133 -7.71 -6.82 -10.58
C GLN A 133 -8.47 -5.65 -9.94
N GLU A 134 -8.51 -4.52 -10.64
CA GLU A 134 -9.19 -3.30 -10.20
C GLU A 134 -10.72 -3.44 -10.23
N SER A 135 -11.27 -4.36 -11.05
CA SER A 135 -12.73 -4.53 -11.19
C SER A 135 -13.40 -4.91 -9.87
N ALA A 136 -12.72 -5.72 -9.04
CA ALA A 136 -13.24 -6.18 -7.76
C ALA A 136 -13.51 -5.02 -6.81
N THR A 137 -12.57 -4.08 -6.75
CA THR A 137 -12.61 -2.93 -5.86
C THR A 137 -13.53 -1.84 -6.41
N PHE A 138 -13.51 -1.59 -7.72
CA PHE A 138 -14.47 -0.68 -8.36
C PHE A 138 -15.90 -1.11 -8.12
N GLN A 139 -16.18 -2.41 -8.09
CA GLN A 139 -17.51 -2.91 -7.87
C GLN A 139 -18.05 -2.59 -6.48
N VAL A 140 -17.19 -2.66 -5.46
CA VAL A 140 -17.55 -2.23 -4.11
C VAL A 140 -17.87 -0.74 -4.09
N PHE A 141 -17.08 0.09 -4.77
CA PHE A 141 -17.34 1.53 -4.88
C PHE A 141 -18.66 1.80 -5.58
N ARG A 142 -18.95 1.11 -6.69
CA ARG A 142 -20.20 1.25 -7.45
C ARG A 142 -21.42 0.94 -6.59
N ASP A 143 -21.39 -0.17 -5.87
CA ASP A 143 -22.51 -0.60 -5.03
C ASP A 143 -22.69 0.29 -3.79
N ARG A 144 -21.67 1.07 -3.44
CA ARG A 144 -21.62 1.94 -2.25
C ARG A 144 -21.40 3.40 -2.58
N GLU A 145 -21.66 3.84 -3.82
CA GLU A 145 -21.33 5.19 -4.30
C GLU A 145 -21.75 6.30 -3.32
N LYS A 146 -23.00 6.26 -2.85
CA LYS A 146 -23.56 7.29 -1.94
C LYS A 146 -22.93 7.32 -0.55
N HIS A 147 -22.13 6.32 -0.24
CA HIS A 147 -21.48 6.14 1.05
C HIS A 147 -19.96 6.33 0.97
N VAL A 148 -19.39 6.52 -0.24
CA VAL A 148 -17.97 6.78 -0.41
C VAL A 148 -17.60 8.08 0.31
N SER A 149 -16.47 8.08 1.00
CA SER A 149 -15.94 9.24 1.70
C SER A 149 -14.42 9.21 1.59
N VAL A 150 -13.86 10.35 1.20
CA VAL A 150 -12.42 10.57 1.02
C VAL A 150 -12.05 11.72 1.94
N THR A 151 -10.97 11.62 2.71
CA THR A 151 -10.59 12.68 3.65
C THR A 151 -10.10 13.93 2.91
N ARG A 152 -10.32 15.14 3.43
CA ARG A 152 -9.77 16.36 2.79
C ARG A 152 -8.25 16.44 2.89
N ASP A 153 -7.68 15.98 4.00
CA ASP A 153 -6.24 15.79 4.14
C ASP A 153 -5.84 14.40 3.63
N TRP A 154 -4.95 14.35 2.65
CA TRP A 154 -4.51 13.09 2.05
C TRP A 154 -3.74 12.20 3.03
N LEU A 155 -3.13 12.79 4.06
CA LEU A 155 -2.35 12.06 5.05
C LEU A 155 -3.20 11.42 6.14
N ASP A 156 -4.49 11.78 6.22
CA ASP A 156 -5.42 11.19 7.19
C ASP A 156 -5.78 9.75 6.80
N LEU A 157 -5.95 9.51 5.50
CA LEU A 157 -6.12 8.19 4.93
C LEU A 157 -5.63 8.19 3.47
N GLY A 158 -4.45 7.62 3.25
CA GLY A 158 -3.83 7.47 1.94
C GLY A 158 -3.09 6.14 1.81
N VAL A 159 -2.71 5.80 0.59
CA VAL A 159 -1.86 4.64 0.27
C VAL A 159 -0.78 5.06 -0.73
N GLU A 160 0.46 4.65 -0.50
CA GLU A 160 1.51 4.73 -1.52
C GLU A 160 1.38 3.49 -2.43
N HIS A 161 1.06 3.68 -3.71
CA HIS A 161 0.93 2.58 -4.67
C HIS A 161 2.25 2.27 -5.36
N MET A 162 2.93 1.25 -4.87
CA MET A 162 4.34 1.07 -5.12
C MET A 162 4.65 0.26 -6.39
N SER A 163 3.75 -0.64 -6.84
CA SER A 163 4.08 -1.51 -7.98
C SER A 163 4.39 -0.76 -9.25
N LYS A 164 3.59 0.27 -9.53
CA LYS A 164 3.79 1.14 -10.69
C LYS A 164 5.15 1.82 -10.68
N TRP A 165 5.65 2.22 -9.50
CA TRP A 165 6.96 2.86 -9.38
C TRP A 165 8.10 1.91 -9.73
N TRP A 166 8.18 0.73 -9.13
CA TRP A 166 9.29 -0.17 -9.47
C TRP A 166 9.13 -0.80 -10.85
N GLN A 167 7.91 -1.11 -11.30
CA GLN A 167 7.65 -1.62 -12.65
C GLN A 167 8.02 -0.59 -13.72
N GLN A 168 7.94 0.71 -13.42
CA GLN A 168 8.36 1.77 -14.32
C GLN A 168 9.89 1.96 -14.30
N ALA A 169 10.54 1.74 -13.16
CA ALA A 169 11.99 1.89 -13.03
C ALA A 169 12.79 0.74 -13.68
N LEU A 170 12.23 -0.47 -13.74
CA LEU A 170 12.94 -1.69 -14.16
C LEU A 170 13.12 -1.95 -15.69
N PRO A 171 12.23 -1.54 -16.62
CA PRO A 171 12.26 -1.99 -18.02
C PRO A 171 13.55 -1.69 -18.78
N ASP A 172 14.14 -0.51 -18.61
CA ASP A 172 15.39 -0.15 -19.31
C ASP A 172 16.62 -0.90 -18.79
N PHE A 173 16.51 -1.52 -17.61
CA PHE A 173 17.57 -2.34 -17.05
C PHE A 173 17.52 -3.79 -17.52
N GLN A 174 16.44 -4.22 -18.19
CA GLN A 174 16.34 -5.56 -18.77
C GLN A 174 17.43 -5.83 -19.81
N GLU A 175 17.83 -4.80 -20.56
CA GLU A 175 18.92 -4.89 -21.53
C GLU A 175 20.30 -4.89 -20.87
N ARG A 176 20.39 -4.61 -19.56
CA ARG A 176 21.64 -4.47 -18.78
C ARG A 176 21.54 -5.18 -17.44
N GLU A 177 21.70 -6.50 -17.45
CA GLU A 177 21.54 -7.41 -16.30
C GLU A 177 22.16 -6.88 -14.98
N LEU A 178 23.40 -6.38 -15.02
CA LEU A 178 24.08 -5.85 -13.83
C LEU A 178 23.36 -4.64 -13.21
N ALA A 179 22.84 -3.75 -14.05
CA ALA A 179 22.16 -2.56 -13.57
C ALA A 179 20.75 -2.88 -13.03
N ALA A 180 20.08 -3.91 -13.57
CA ALA A 180 18.81 -4.40 -13.03
C ALA A 180 18.97 -4.91 -11.59
N ARG A 181 20.03 -5.68 -11.31
CA ARG A 181 20.31 -6.15 -9.95
C ARG A 181 20.49 -4.98 -8.98
N SER A 182 21.31 -3.99 -9.32
CA SER A 182 21.52 -2.82 -8.46
C SER A 182 20.23 -2.04 -8.21
N VAL A 183 19.35 -1.91 -9.21
CA VAL A 183 18.06 -1.23 -9.06
C VAL A 183 17.12 -2.01 -8.16
N VAL A 184 17.04 -3.34 -8.33
CA VAL A 184 16.28 -4.22 -7.43
C VAL A 184 16.80 -4.16 -5.99
N GLU A 185 18.12 -4.11 -5.80
CA GLU A 185 18.73 -3.95 -4.48
C GLU A 185 18.34 -2.61 -3.84
N LYS A 186 18.30 -1.51 -4.61
CA LYS A 186 17.85 -0.20 -4.12
C LYS A 186 16.35 -0.20 -3.76
N ILE A 187 15.52 -0.77 -4.62
CA ILE A 187 14.09 -0.96 -4.36
C ILE A 187 13.88 -1.75 -3.06
N SER A 188 14.56 -2.89 -2.94
CA SER A 188 14.49 -3.73 -1.74
C SER A 188 14.98 -3.00 -0.50
N THR A 189 16.04 -2.21 -0.62
CA THR A 189 16.58 -1.39 0.48
C THR A 189 15.57 -0.35 0.96
N ILE A 190 14.82 0.27 0.06
CA ILE A 190 13.77 1.24 0.41
C ILE A 190 12.69 0.57 1.28
N PHE A 191 12.17 -0.59 0.84
CA PHE A 191 11.20 -1.36 1.62
C PHE A 191 11.77 -1.89 2.94
N GLN A 192 13.01 -2.37 2.95
CA GLN A 192 13.69 -2.81 4.17
C GLN A 192 13.78 -1.69 5.20
N ARG A 193 14.20 -0.49 4.76
CA ARG A 193 14.24 0.69 5.63
C ARG A 193 12.87 1.05 6.19
N TYR A 194 11.82 0.96 5.36
CA TYR A 194 10.44 1.17 5.83
C TYR A 194 10.05 0.14 6.90
N VAL A 195 10.23 -1.15 6.63
CA VAL A 195 9.87 -2.26 7.53
C VAL A 195 10.60 -2.16 8.86
N HIS A 196 11.87 -1.78 8.85
CA HIS A 196 12.70 -1.68 10.04
C HIS A 196 12.76 -0.25 10.64
N SER A 197 11.94 0.69 10.16
CA SER A 197 11.95 2.06 10.68
C SER A 197 11.42 2.13 12.11
N HIS A 198 12.15 2.84 12.97
CA HIS A 198 11.70 3.17 14.32
C HIS A 198 10.39 3.99 14.33
N ASP A 199 10.06 4.68 13.24
CA ASP A 199 8.82 5.44 13.13
C ASP A 199 7.58 4.54 13.17
N ARG A 200 7.69 3.27 12.74
CA ARG A 200 6.58 2.30 12.81
C ARG A 200 6.30 1.88 14.24
N TRP A 201 7.37 1.63 15.00
CA TRP A 201 7.30 1.41 16.45
C TRP A 201 6.71 2.63 17.17
N ALA A 202 7.19 3.84 16.82
CA ALA A 202 6.69 5.07 17.42
C ALA A 202 5.20 5.33 17.08
N PHE A 203 4.75 5.01 15.86
CA PHE A 203 3.32 5.00 15.52
C PHE A 203 2.56 4.07 16.46
N PHE A 204 3.00 2.81 16.51
CA PHE A 204 2.29 1.77 17.26
C PHE A 204 2.15 2.17 18.73
N HIS A 205 3.19 2.73 19.34
CA HIS A 205 3.18 3.22 20.72
C HIS A 205 2.46 4.54 20.94
N ALA A 206 2.19 5.32 19.89
CA ALA A 206 1.33 6.49 19.97
C ALA A 206 -0.16 6.13 20.05
N LEU A 207 -0.52 4.86 19.76
CA LEU A 207 -1.89 4.39 19.93
C LEU A 207 -2.26 4.35 21.42
N PRO A 208 -3.47 4.81 21.81
CA PRO A 208 -3.93 4.75 23.19
C PRO A 208 -3.86 3.33 23.75
N SER A 209 -3.17 3.18 24.88
CA SER A 209 -3.11 1.91 25.61
C SER A 209 -4.50 1.54 26.15
N SER A 210 -4.90 0.29 25.96
CA SER A 210 -6.20 -0.19 26.48
C SER A 210 -6.18 -0.46 27.98
N SER A 211 -5.00 -0.38 28.62
CA SER A 211 -4.75 -0.81 30.00
C SER A 211 -5.21 0.20 31.08
N SER A 212 -5.60 1.42 30.73
CA SER A 212 -6.01 2.45 31.69
C SER A 212 -7.45 2.30 32.21
N SER A 213 -8.16 1.24 31.85
CA SER A 213 -9.58 1.10 32.18
C SER A 213 -9.88 -0.28 32.78
N SER A 214 -10.02 -0.25 34.10
CA SER A 214 -10.84 -1.12 34.95
C SER A 214 -11.57 -2.24 34.21
N SER A 215 -11.39 -3.47 34.71
CA SER A 215 -11.96 -4.75 34.25
C SER A 215 -13.51 -4.86 34.27
N SER A 216 -14.22 -3.74 34.15
CA SER A 216 -15.67 -3.63 34.05
C SER A 216 -16.07 -2.87 32.78
N TRP A 217 -15.51 -3.26 31.63
CA TRP A 217 -16.05 -2.86 30.32
C TRP A 217 -17.30 -3.66 30.01
N LYS A 218 -18.37 -3.44 30.79
CA LYS A 218 -19.69 -3.45 30.18
C LYS A 218 -19.74 -2.18 29.34
N VAL A 219 -19.31 -2.28 28.07
CA VAL A 219 -19.53 -1.26 27.05
C VAL A 219 -21.03 -1.04 26.99
N THR A 220 -21.55 -0.13 27.81
CA THR A 220 -22.87 0.42 27.59
C THR A 220 -22.74 1.18 26.28
N ARG A 221 -23.42 0.68 25.25
CA ARG A 221 -23.46 1.14 23.84
C ARG A 221 -23.70 2.66 23.65
N LYS A 222 -23.82 3.43 24.73
CA LYS A 222 -24.05 4.87 24.78
C LYS A 222 -22.79 5.70 25.04
N ASP A 223 -21.69 5.11 25.51
CA ASP A 223 -20.45 5.87 25.73
C ASP A 223 -19.66 5.94 24.42
N ASN A 224 -19.70 7.11 23.79
CA ASN A 224 -19.05 7.42 22.52
C ASN A 224 -17.51 7.38 22.57
N SER A 225 -16.90 7.07 23.72
CA SER A 225 -15.45 6.95 23.89
C SER A 225 -14.93 5.61 23.36
N HIS A 226 -15.19 5.34 22.09
CA HIS A 226 -14.45 4.30 21.38
C HIS A 226 -13.06 4.85 21.05
N THR A 227 -12.08 4.36 21.80
CA THR A 227 -10.67 4.63 21.59
C THR A 227 -10.26 4.17 20.18
N GLN A 228 -9.34 4.89 19.53
CA GLN A 228 -8.71 4.55 18.23
C GLN A 228 -8.44 3.05 18.07
N ALA A 229 -7.92 2.43 19.14
CA ALA A 229 -7.59 1.02 19.22
C ALA A 229 -8.75 0.07 18.91
N LEU A 230 -10.02 0.43 19.15
CA LEU A 230 -11.12 -0.51 18.90
C LEU A 230 -11.35 -0.69 17.40
N VAL A 231 -11.33 0.40 16.63
CA VAL A 231 -11.64 0.39 15.20
C VAL A 231 -10.63 -0.48 14.46
N THR A 232 -9.34 -0.25 14.69
CA THR A 232 -8.28 -1.02 14.04
C THR A 232 -8.23 -2.46 14.55
N ARG A 233 -8.33 -2.71 15.86
CA ARG A 233 -8.29 -4.09 16.40
C ARG A 233 -9.50 -4.96 16.05
N SER A 234 -10.63 -4.34 15.73
CA SER A 234 -11.83 -5.02 15.21
C SER A 234 -11.90 -5.04 13.69
N THR A 235 -10.83 -4.58 13.01
CA THR A 235 -10.70 -4.68 11.55
C THR A 235 -10.01 -5.98 11.15
N ILE A 236 -10.60 -6.67 10.17
CA ILE A 236 -9.91 -7.67 9.36
C ILE A 236 -9.46 -7.00 8.06
N ALA A 237 -8.16 -7.00 7.81
CA ALA A 237 -7.60 -6.62 6.53
C ALA A 237 -7.44 -7.86 5.64
N VAL A 238 -7.75 -7.71 4.36
CA VAL A 238 -7.53 -8.73 3.34
C VAL A 238 -6.64 -8.16 2.24
N ILE A 239 -5.58 -8.90 1.91
CA ILE A 239 -4.58 -8.52 0.91
C ILE A 239 -4.65 -9.51 -0.24
N ALA A 240 -5.01 -9.01 -1.42
CA ALA A 240 -4.92 -9.80 -2.64
C ALA A 240 -3.45 -9.90 -3.05
N PHE A 241 -2.88 -11.10 -2.93
CA PHE A 241 -1.50 -11.36 -3.28
C PHE A 241 -1.42 -12.01 -4.67
N THR A 242 -1.01 -11.20 -5.63
CA THR A 242 -0.63 -11.66 -6.97
C THR A 242 0.80 -11.22 -7.21
N PRO A 243 1.81 -12.08 -7.01
CA PRO A 243 3.20 -11.67 -7.19
C PRO A 243 3.38 -11.12 -8.61
N SER A 244 3.98 -9.93 -8.71
CA SER A 244 4.17 -9.27 -10.01
C SER A 244 4.97 -10.20 -10.93
N CYS A 245 4.37 -10.55 -12.06
CA CYS A 245 5.01 -11.13 -13.23
C CYS A 245 5.96 -12.34 -13.03
N ARG A 246 5.40 -13.51 -12.68
CA ARG A 246 6.13 -14.79 -12.64
C ARG A 246 6.78 -15.20 -13.97
N ASN A 247 6.19 -14.78 -15.09
CA ASN A 247 6.64 -15.12 -16.44
C ASN A 247 7.42 -13.99 -17.14
N CYS A 248 7.69 -12.87 -16.46
CA CYS A 248 8.49 -11.80 -17.03
C CYS A 248 9.92 -12.25 -17.31
N VAL A 249 10.57 -11.58 -18.25
CA VAL A 249 12.00 -11.77 -18.55
C VAL A 249 12.88 -11.65 -17.28
N PHE A 250 12.47 -10.83 -16.30
CA PHE A 250 13.12 -10.73 -14.98
C PHE A 250 13.16 -12.03 -14.17
N ALA A 251 12.17 -12.92 -14.37
CA ALA A 251 12.08 -14.20 -13.67
C ALA A 251 13.07 -15.25 -14.18
N ARG A 252 13.71 -15.00 -15.33
CA ARG A 252 14.74 -15.88 -15.89
C ARG A 252 16.10 -15.53 -15.28
N THR A 253 16.27 -15.77 -13.98
CA THR A 253 17.58 -15.71 -13.35
C THR A 253 18.42 -16.94 -13.66
N VAL A 254 19.74 -16.75 -13.57
CA VAL A 254 20.77 -17.80 -13.54
C VAL A 254 20.36 -18.92 -12.57
N PRO A 255 20.48 -20.21 -12.94
CA PRO A 255 20.12 -21.32 -12.06
C PRO A 255 20.76 -21.18 -10.66
N GLY A 256 19.92 -21.04 -9.63
CA GLY A 256 20.35 -20.96 -8.22
C GLY A 256 20.13 -19.61 -7.52
N ASP A 257 19.92 -18.51 -8.26
CA ASP A 257 19.55 -17.23 -7.66
C ASP A 257 18.03 -17.12 -7.50
N ARG A 258 17.56 -16.78 -6.29
CA ARG A 258 16.15 -16.42 -6.08
C ARG A 258 15.77 -15.36 -7.10
N ASN A 259 14.60 -15.54 -7.72
CA ASN A 259 14.08 -14.60 -8.69
C ASN A 259 14.06 -13.19 -8.07
N LEU A 260 14.76 -12.23 -8.68
CA LEU A 260 14.86 -10.85 -8.19
C LEU A 260 13.47 -10.22 -7.98
N THR A 261 12.50 -10.64 -8.78
CA THR A 261 11.10 -10.22 -8.68
C THR A 261 10.46 -10.70 -7.38
N ASP A 262 10.79 -11.91 -6.91
CA ASP A 262 10.30 -12.44 -5.63
C ASP A 262 10.83 -11.61 -4.48
N ILE A 263 12.08 -11.14 -4.55
CA ILE A 263 12.68 -10.29 -3.52
C ILE A 263 11.90 -8.97 -3.40
N VAL A 264 11.58 -8.33 -4.53
CA VAL A 264 10.78 -7.09 -4.54
C VAL A 264 9.36 -7.36 -4.02
N ASN A 265 8.70 -8.42 -4.50
CA ASN A 265 7.36 -8.80 -4.05
C ASN A 265 7.33 -9.09 -2.54
N MET A 266 8.33 -9.81 -2.02
CA MET A 266 8.45 -10.12 -0.59
C MET A 266 8.58 -8.85 0.25
N TRP A 267 9.50 -7.96 -0.12
CA TRP A 267 9.73 -6.73 0.64
C TRP A 267 8.59 -5.72 0.50
N SER A 268 7.95 -5.65 -0.67
CA SER A 268 6.73 -4.87 -0.86
C SER A 268 5.61 -5.38 0.05
N LEU A 269 5.34 -6.68 0.05
CA LEU A 269 4.33 -7.27 0.94
C LEU A 269 4.69 -7.04 2.41
N ALA A 270 5.96 -7.16 2.78
CA ALA A 270 6.42 -6.87 4.15
C ALA A 270 6.13 -5.41 4.54
N ALA A 271 6.37 -4.45 3.63
CA ALA A 271 6.08 -3.03 3.87
C ALA A 271 4.57 -2.79 4.01
N THR A 272 3.75 -3.38 3.15
CA THR A 272 2.30 -3.36 3.25
C THR A 272 1.82 -3.91 4.58
N LEU A 273 2.26 -5.11 4.98
CA LEU A 273 1.92 -5.71 6.28
C LEU A 273 2.35 -4.81 7.45
N MET A 274 3.57 -4.28 7.41
CA MET A 274 4.06 -3.37 8.45
C MET A 274 3.20 -2.11 8.57
N SER A 275 2.76 -1.56 7.43
CA SER A 275 1.90 -0.37 7.39
C SER A 275 0.52 -0.59 8.03
N LEU A 276 0.02 -1.83 8.04
CA LEU A 276 -1.23 -2.24 8.67
C LEU A 276 -1.05 -2.67 10.13
N ILE A 277 0.08 -3.29 10.46
CA ILE A 277 0.40 -3.70 11.84
C ILE A 277 0.61 -2.47 12.72
N GLN A 278 1.33 -1.46 12.23
CA GLN A 278 1.54 -0.23 13.00
C GLN A 278 0.23 0.46 13.36
N THR A 279 -0.82 0.37 12.53
CA THR A 279 -2.14 0.97 12.82
C THR A 279 -2.95 0.15 13.83
N GLY A 280 -2.46 -1.03 14.20
CA GLY A 280 -3.11 -1.92 15.16
C GLY A 280 -4.24 -2.74 14.54
N ILE A 281 -4.20 -3.00 13.22
CA ILE A 281 -5.17 -3.91 12.59
C ILE A 281 -5.14 -5.26 13.29
N GLY A 282 -6.32 -5.78 13.65
CA GLY A 282 -6.42 -6.98 14.50
C GLY A 282 -6.07 -8.27 13.77
N ARG A 283 -6.44 -8.38 12.49
CA ARG A 283 -6.11 -9.54 11.65
C ARG A 283 -5.80 -9.09 10.22
N ILE A 284 -4.80 -9.70 9.62
CA ILE A 284 -4.46 -9.52 8.22
C ILE A 284 -4.42 -10.90 7.56
N VAL A 285 -5.26 -11.10 6.55
CA VAL A 285 -5.30 -12.30 5.71
C VAL A 285 -4.66 -11.96 4.37
N VAL A 286 -3.58 -12.65 4.03
CA VAL A 286 -2.98 -12.60 2.70
C VAL A 286 -3.56 -13.76 1.89
N SER A 287 -4.12 -13.46 0.72
CA SER A 287 -4.79 -14.47 -0.11
C SER A 287 -4.18 -14.58 -1.49
N SER A 288 -3.93 -15.81 -1.93
CA SER A 288 -3.54 -16.11 -3.31
C SER A 288 -4.38 -17.27 -3.86
N HIS A 289 -4.37 -17.43 -5.19
CA HIS A 289 -4.93 -18.60 -5.86
C HIS A 289 -3.99 -19.80 -5.87
N LEU A 290 -2.68 -19.57 -5.65
CA LEU A 290 -1.64 -20.59 -5.76
C LEU A 290 -1.12 -21.00 -4.39
N ARG A 291 -1.03 -22.32 -4.16
CA ARG A 291 -0.42 -22.86 -2.94
C ARG A 291 1.08 -22.60 -2.91
N GLU A 292 1.70 -22.47 -4.07
CA GLU A 292 3.13 -22.20 -4.21
C GLU A 292 3.52 -20.81 -3.65
N ASP A 293 2.56 -19.89 -3.50
CA ASP A 293 2.80 -18.60 -2.84
C ASP A 293 2.93 -18.71 -1.32
N GLU A 294 2.50 -19.83 -0.73
CA GLU A 294 2.46 -20.02 0.72
C GLU A 294 3.85 -19.84 1.35
N ASP A 295 4.87 -20.47 0.76
CA ASP A 295 6.25 -20.39 1.26
C ASP A 295 6.80 -18.96 1.20
N LEU A 296 6.49 -18.24 0.12
CA LEU A 296 6.90 -16.84 -0.04
C LEU A 296 6.23 -15.96 1.01
N VAL A 297 4.92 -16.10 1.20
CA VAL A 297 4.14 -15.33 2.17
C VAL A 297 4.56 -15.63 3.61
N HIS A 298 4.78 -16.90 3.98
CA HIS A 298 5.31 -17.24 5.32
C HIS A 298 6.72 -16.70 5.54
N GLY A 299 7.56 -16.67 4.49
CA GLY A 299 8.84 -15.98 4.53
C GLY A 299 8.70 -14.48 4.85
N VAL A 300 7.69 -13.82 4.29
CA VAL A 300 7.35 -12.44 4.60
C VAL A 300 6.83 -12.29 6.04
N PHE A 301 5.99 -13.21 6.53
CA PHE A 301 5.55 -13.21 7.92
C PHE A 301 6.71 -13.31 8.90
N ALA A 302 7.74 -14.12 8.58
CA ALA A 302 8.95 -14.21 9.40
C ALA A 302 9.74 -12.89 9.43
N ILE A 303 9.86 -12.19 8.29
CA ILE A 303 10.51 -10.86 8.21
C ILE A 303 9.80 -9.87 9.15
N VAL A 304 8.48 -9.77 9.02
CA VAL A 304 7.66 -8.85 9.83
C VAL A 304 7.67 -9.25 11.31
N ALA A 305 7.62 -10.55 11.61
CA ALA A 305 7.71 -11.04 12.97
C ALA A 305 9.04 -10.67 13.64
N ASN A 306 10.14 -10.75 12.89
CA ASN A 306 11.45 -10.30 13.36
C ASN A 306 11.51 -8.78 13.57
N ALA A 307 11.00 -8.00 12.61
CA ALA A 307 10.96 -6.54 12.68
C ALA A 307 10.10 -5.99 13.84
N THR A 308 9.16 -6.78 14.33
CA THR A 308 8.25 -6.43 15.44
C THR A 308 8.56 -7.17 16.74
N SER A 309 9.71 -7.87 16.83
CA SER A 309 10.03 -8.76 17.95
C SER A 309 10.25 -8.03 19.28
N ASP A 310 10.64 -6.75 19.23
CA ASP A 310 10.87 -5.87 20.37
C ASP A 310 9.65 -4.99 20.72
N TRP A 311 8.54 -5.13 19.99
CA TRP A 311 7.33 -4.34 20.25
C TRP A 311 6.63 -4.89 21.51
N ASN A 312 6.42 -4.02 22.51
CA ASN A 312 5.74 -4.43 23.74
C ASN A 312 4.22 -4.43 23.54
N TYR A 313 3.67 -5.57 23.11
CA TYR A 313 2.23 -5.74 22.92
C TYR A 313 1.41 -5.67 24.22
N ASN A 314 2.03 -5.85 25.39
CA ASN A 314 1.29 -5.82 26.66
C ASN A 314 0.59 -4.47 26.91
N ASP A 315 1.15 -3.38 26.39
CA ASP A 315 0.61 -2.04 26.61
C ASP A 315 -0.55 -1.71 25.65
N ILE A 316 -0.60 -2.37 24.48
CA ILE A 316 -1.44 -1.97 23.34
C ILE A 316 -2.29 -3.15 22.83
N GLY A 317 -2.44 -4.21 23.62
CA GLY A 317 -3.37 -5.30 23.33
C GLY A 317 -2.82 -6.40 22.43
N PRO A 318 -3.69 -7.29 21.92
CA PRO A 318 -3.25 -8.51 21.25
C PRO A 318 -2.50 -8.18 19.95
N ARG A 319 -1.45 -8.98 19.69
CA ARG A 319 -0.70 -8.92 18.44
C ARG A 319 -1.61 -9.14 17.23
N THR A 320 -1.36 -8.40 16.16
CA THR A 320 -2.00 -8.62 14.86
C THR A 320 -1.82 -10.07 14.42
N MET A 321 -2.92 -10.72 14.09
CA MET A 321 -2.90 -12.09 13.59
C MET A 321 -2.65 -12.09 12.08
N LEU A 322 -1.60 -12.76 11.64
CA LEU A 322 -1.27 -12.95 10.22
C LEU A 322 -1.68 -14.35 9.78
N GLU A 323 -2.29 -14.46 8.62
CA GLU A 323 -2.67 -15.75 8.03
C GLU A 323 -2.54 -15.72 6.51
N PHE A 324 -2.12 -16.85 5.93
CA PHE A 324 -2.21 -17.09 4.50
C PHE A 324 -3.40 -17.99 4.21
N CYS A 325 -4.31 -17.55 3.33
CA CYS A 325 -5.46 -18.35 2.93
C CYS A 325 -5.50 -18.52 1.42
N VAL A 326 -5.70 -19.76 0.96
CA VAL A 326 -5.86 -20.05 -0.46
C VAL A 326 -7.30 -19.82 -0.89
N THR A 327 -7.50 -19.13 -2.01
CA THR A 327 -8.79 -18.97 -2.69
C THR A 327 -8.80 -19.77 -4.00
N PRO A 328 -9.27 -21.03 -3.98
CA PRO A 328 -9.27 -21.87 -5.17
C PRO A 328 -10.25 -21.37 -6.26
N ASP A 329 -11.25 -20.58 -5.89
CA ASP A 329 -12.29 -20.05 -6.79
C ASP A 329 -11.84 -18.85 -7.64
N ALA A 330 -10.52 -18.62 -7.78
CA ALA A 330 -9.98 -17.50 -8.55
C ALA A 330 -9.98 -17.70 -10.07
N ALA A 331 -10.27 -18.91 -10.54
CA ALA A 331 -10.47 -19.18 -11.95
C ALA A 331 -11.79 -18.55 -12.42
N ILE A 332 -11.71 -17.39 -13.07
CA ILE A 332 -12.85 -16.79 -13.75
C ILE A 332 -12.94 -17.42 -15.14
N LYS A 333 -14.09 -18.00 -15.48
CA LYS A 333 -14.42 -18.28 -16.89
C LYS A 333 -14.65 -16.94 -17.56
N ALA A 334 -13.78 -16.50 -18.46
CA ALA A 334 -14.12 -15.35 -19.27
C ALA A 334 -15.22 -15.69 -20.27
N VAL A 335 -16.07 -14.70 -20.50
CA VAL A 335 -17.14 -14.73 -21.50
C VAL A 335 -16.50 -14.38 -22.83
N ASP A 336 -16.66 -15.23 -23.83
CA ASP A 336 -16.45 -14.90 -25.26
C ASP A 336 -15.04 -14.83 -25.85
N THR A 337 -14.08 -15.58 -25.33
CA THR A 337 -12.74 -15.69 -25.97
C THR A 337 -12.29 -17.15 -26.11
N ASP A 338 -11.60 -17.42 -27.21
CA ASP A 338 -11.27 -18.76 -27.74
C ASP A 338 -10.61 -19.68 -26.69
N PRO A 339 -11.15 -20.88 -26.39
CA PRO A 339 -10.65 -21.77 -25.32
C PRO A 339 -9.19 -22.22 -25.45
N GLU A 340 -8.59 -22.13 -26.64
CA GLU A 340 -7.22 -22.59 -26.89
C GLU A 340 -6.14 -21.54 -26.60
N GLU A 341 -6.49 -20.28 -26.33
CA GLU A 341 -5.52 -19.18 -26.11
C GLU A 341 -5.45 -18.68 -24.66
N TRP A 342 -6.12 -19.37 -23.71
CA TRP A 342 -6.23 -18.91 -22.33
C TRP A 342 -5.10 -19.41 -21.43
N ASP A 343 -4.16 -18.50 -21.13
CA ASP A 343 -3.58 -18.39 -19.79
C ASP A 343 -4.74 -17.97 -18.87
N TRP A 344 -5.00 -18.70 -17.78
CA TRP A 344 -6.14 -18.41 -16.91
C TRP A 344 -5.94 -17.04 -16.25
N ASP A 345 -6.65 -16.00 -16.71
CA ASP A 345 -6.68 -14.71 -16.03
C ASP A 345 -7.37 -14.88 -14.66
N THR A 346 -6.55 -15.16 -13.65
CA THR A 346 -6.99 -15.33 -12.28
C THR A 346 -7.18 -13.94 -11.65
N ASN A 347 -8.42 -13.62 -11.29
CA ASN A 347 -8.71 -12.38 -10.57
C ASN A 347 -8.72 -12.68 -9.07
N VAL A 348 -7.52 -12.76 -8.48
CA VAL A 348 -7.31 -13.02 -7.05
C VAL A 348 -8.10 -12.04 -6.17
N PRO A 349 -8.13 -10.70 -6.43
CA PRO A 349 -8.97 -9.77 -5.67
C PRO A 349 -10.44 -10.17 -5.59
N VAL A 350 -11.07 -10.51 -6.72
CA VAL A 350 -12.47 -10.97 -6.77
C VAL A 350 -12.66 -12.23 -5.93
N ALA A 351 -11.81 -13.24 -6.15
CA ALA A 351 -11.92 -14.54 -5.50
C ALA A 351 -11.82 -14.39 -3.98
N MET A 352 -10.86 -13.58 -3.54
CA MET A 352 -10.64 -13.23 -2.15
C MET A 352 -11.86 -12.54 -1.54
N LEU A 353 -12.42 -11.53 -2.21
CA LEU A 353 -13.59 -10.80 -1.71
C LEU A 353 -14.85 -11.68 -1.67
N ARG A 354 -15.07 -12.53 -2.68
CA ARG A 354 -16.15 -13.53 -2.66
C ARG A 354 -15.98 -14.52 -1.52
N GLN A 355 -14.78 -15.01 -1.28
CA GLN A 355 -14.51 -15.94 -0.20
C GLN A 355 -14.73 -15.29 1.17
N LEU A 356 -14.25 -14.06 1.37
CA LEU A 356 -14.52 -13.30 2.60
C LEU A 356 -16.02 -13.09 2.79
N HIS A 357 -16.73 -12.64 1.75
CA HIS A 357 -18.18 -12.45 1.79
C HIS A 357 -18.90 -13.74 2.19
N ARG A 358 -18.55 -14.87 1.58
CA ARG A 358 -19.14 -16.17 1.92
C ARG A 358 -18.88 -16.59 3.36
N VAL A 359 -17.68 -16.34 3.88
CA VAL A 359 -17.32 -16.66 5.27
C VAL A 359 -18.09 -15.80 6.26
N LEU A 360 -18.35 -14.53 5.93
CA LEU A 360 -19.12 -13.61 6.76
C LEU A 360 -20.62 -13.88 6.73
N VAL A 361 -21.18 -14.20 5.57
CA VAL A 361 -22.64 -14.31 5.36
C VAL A 361 -23.14 -15.74 5.53
N TYR A 362 -22.41 -16.73 5.01
CA TYR A 362 -22.85 -18.12 4.99
C TYR A 362 -22.07 -18.97 6.00
N LYS A 363 -22.56 -20.19 6.22
CA LYS A 363 -21.80 -21.21 6.95
C LYS A 363 -20.82 -21.87 5.98
N THR A 364 -19.53 -21.65 6.17
CA THR A 364 -18.45 -22.34 5.45
C THR A 364 -17.95 -23.53 6.28
N THR A 365 -16.96 -24.26 5.77
CA THR A 365 -16.27 -25.27 6.59
C THR A 365 -15.47 -24.60 7.71
N ASP A 366 -15.28 -25.29 8.82
CA ASP A 366 -14.53 -24.77 9.97
C ASP A 366 -13.08 -24.40 9.61
N VAL A 367 -12.46 -25.15 8.68
CA VAL A 367 -11.10 -24.89 8.19
C VAL A 367 -11.03 -23.54 7.48
N VAL A 368 -11.97 -23.29 6.56
CA VAL A 368 -12.04 -22.02 5.83
C VAL A 368 -12.37 -20.88 6.79
N GLU A 369 -13.38 -21.06 7.65
CA GLU A 369 -13.76 -20.05 8.62
C GLU A 369 -12.60 -19.69 9.57
N LYS A 370 -11.86 -20.68 10.07
CA LYS A 370 -10.69 -20.48 10.93
C LYS A 370 -9.56 -19.77 10.19
N CYS A 371 -9.29 -20.11 8.92
CA CYS A 371 -8.30 -19.41 8.12
C CYS A 371 -8.67 -17.92 7.94
N TRP A 372 -9.93 -17.62 7.65
CA TRP A 372 -10.32 -16.24 7.34
C TRP A 372 -10.57 -15.40 8.59
N LEU A 373 -11.38 -15.89 9.52
CA LEU A 373 -11.80 -15.13 10.70
C LEU A 373 -10.96 -15.42 11.95
N GLY A 374 -10.17 -16.50 11.97
CA GLY A 374 -9.55 -17.01 13.18
C GLY A 374 -10.54 -17.82 14.05
N GLU A 375 -10.01 -18.53 15.03
CA GLU A 375 -10.79 -19.44 15.88
C GLU A 375 -11.80 -18.71 16.78
N GLY A 376 -13.10 -19.04 16.66
CA GLY A 376 -14.17 -18.52 17.51
C GLY A 376 -14.56 -17.05 17.28
N ASN A 377 -14.22 -16.45 16.14
CA ASN A 377 -14.19 -14.99 15.97
C ASN A 377 -15.24 -14.37 15.03
N ARG A 378 -16.33 -15.07 14.64
CA ARG A 378 -17.35 -14.51 13.71
C ARG A 378 -17.87 -13.11 14.09
N GLY A 379 -18.04 -12.83 15.38
CA GLY A 379 -18.54 -11.54 15.87
C GLY A 379 -17.46 -10.51 16.21
N ARG A 380 -16.18 -10.83 16.03
CA ARG A 380 -15.06 -9.96 16.43
C ARG A 380 -14.78 -8.85 15.42
N TRP A 381 -15.03 -9.11 14.15
CA TRP A 381 -14.62 -8.24 13.04
C TRP A 381 -15.75 -7.29 12.66
N GLU A 382 -15.71 -6.07 13.18
CA GLU A 382 -16.71 -5.03 12.88
C GLU A 382 -16.46 -4.34 11.55
N TYR A 383 -15.21 -4.35 11.07
CA TYR A 383 -14.81 -3.66 9.85
C TYR A 383 -13.95 -4.55 8.95
N VAL A 384 -13.99 -4.28 7.65
CA VAL A 384 -13.18 -4.91 6.61
C VAL A 384 -12.34 -3.83 5.93
N TYR A 385 -11.04 -4.08 5.82
CA TYR A 385 -10.11 -3.29 5.02
C TYR A 385 -9.61 -4.13 3.85
N PHE A 386 -9.74 -3.64 2.62
CA PHE A 386 -9.17 -4.29 1.44
C PHE A 386 -7.91 -3.56 0.99
N SER A 387 -6.89 -4.32 0.60
CA SER A 387 -5.64 -3.81 0.05
C SER A 387 -5.02 -4.79 -0.94
N GLU A 388 -3.97 -4.34 -1.61
CA GLU A 388 -3.08 -5.15 -2.45
C GLU A 388 -1.69 -5.21 -1.81
N ALA A 389 -0.83 -6.10 -2.32
CA ALA A 389 0.47 -6.41 -1.73
C ALA A 389 1.49 -5.25 -1.77
N ASP A 390 1.16 -4.18 -2.48
CA ASP A 390 2.02 -3.04 -2.80
C ASP A 390 1.38 -1.68 -2.46
N LEU A 391 0.27 -1.70 -1.72
CA LEU A 391 -0.40 -0.51 -1.21
C LEU A 391 0.02 -0.28 0.25
N VAL A 392 1.00 0.60 0.45
CA VAL A 392 1.50 0.93 1.78
C VAL A 392 0.60 1.98 2.42
N LEU A 393 -0.09 1.63 3.51
CA LEU A 393 -1.02 2.51 4.21
C LEU A 393 -0.28 3.70 4.86
N VAL A 394 -0.82 4.89 4.61
CA VAL A 394 -0.43 6.16 5.20
C VAL A 394 -1.64 6.72 5.95
N THR A 395 -1.51 6.92 7.25
CA THR A 395 -2.57 7.52 8.06
C THR A 395 -1.93 8.25 9.23
N LYS A 396 -2.63 9.21 9.82
CA LYS A 396 -2.23 9.83 11.08
C LYS A 396 -2.83 9.05 12.25
N PRO A 397 -2.09 8.81 13.35
CA PRO A 397 -2.66 8.15 14.53
C PRO A 397 -3.93 8.84 15.04
N ASP A 398 -3.95 10.18 15.04
CA ASP A 398 -5.08 10.98 15.51
C ASP A 398 -6.31 10.94 14.58
N ALA A 399 -6.14 10.61 13.29
CA ALA A 399 -7.23 10.45 12.34
C ALA A 399 -8.10 9.21 12.64
N LEU A 400 -7.53 8.17 13.26
CA LEU A 400 -8.20 6.88 13.44
C LEU A 400 -9.55 6.99 14.19
N VAL A 401 -9.72 7.95 15.11
CA VAL A 401 -11.02 8.17 15.79
C VAL A 401 -12.08 8.62 14.80
N GLY A 402 -11.77 9.62 13.99
CA GLY A 402 -12.70 10.16 13.01
C GLY A 402 -13.02 9.17 11.91
N LEU A 403 -12.02 8.40 11.44
CA LEU A 403 -12.24 7.30 10.50
C LEU A 403 -13.20 6.26 11.10
N GLY A 404 -13.00 5.88 12.36
CA GLY A 404 -13.91 5.00 13.09
C GLY A 404 -15.34 5.51 13.22
N ARG A 405 -15.53 6.82 13.44
CA ARG A 405 -16.87 7.43 13.45
C ARG A 405 -17.53 7.34 12.08
N ALA A 406 -16.80 7.62 11.01
CA ALA A 406 -17.32 7.53 9.65
C ALA A 406 -17.69 6.08 9.27
N LEU A 407 -16.84 5.10 9.61
CA LEU A 407 -17.14 3.68 9.40
C LEU A 407 -18.42 3.23 10.12
N ARG A 408 -18.61 3.64 11.38
CA ARG A 408 -19.84 3.37 12.15
C ARG A 408 -21.08 4.02 11.54
N ALA A 409 -20.91 5.18 10.92
CA ALA A 409 -21.97 5.82 10.15
C ALA A 409 -22.28 5.12 8.81
N GLY A 410 -21.63 3.97 8.53
CA GLY A 410 -21.85 3.18 7.33
C GLY A 410 -21.14 3.73 6.09
N ARG A 411 -20.18 4.65 6.27
CA ARG A 411 -19.36 5.15 5.17
C ARG A 411 -18.40 4.07 4.66
N LEU A 412 -18.11 4.13 3.36
CA LEU A 412 -16.98 3.46 2.73
C LEU A 412 -15.86 4.49 2.64
N LEU A 413 -14.78 4.27 3.37
CA LEU A 413 -13.62 5.14 3.33
C LEU A 413 -12.71 4.70 2.18
N ALA A 414 -12.42 5.66 1.31
CA ALA A 414 -11.54 5.48 0.17
C ALA A 414 -10.23 6.25 0.43
N PRO A 415 -9.10 5.55 0.64
CA PRO A 415 -7.82 6.22 0.80
C PRO A 415 -7.41 6.98 -0.44
N HIS A 416 -6.66 8.08 -0.29
CA HIS A 416 -5.98 8.73 -1.42
C HIS A 416 -4.90 7.82 -2.00
N ARG A 417 -4.94 7.56 -3.32
CA ARG A 417 -3.85 6.82 -4.01
C ARG A 417 -2.71 7.76 -4.35
N LEU A 418 -1.77 7.90 -3.43
CA LEU A 418 -0.52 8.60 -3.70
C LEU A 418 0.21 7.82 -4.80
N GLN A 419 0.65 8.54 -5.84
CA GLN A 419 1.33 7.93 -6.98
C GLN A 419 2.84 8.16 -6.87
N PRO A 420 3.60 7.21 -6.30
CA PRO A 420 5.03 7.12 -6.43
C PRO A 420 5.51 7.27 -7.89
N LEU A 421 6.59 8.03 -8.07
CA LEU A 421 7.21 8.37 -9.34
C LEU A 421 8.71 8.10 -9.25
N PRO A 422 9.30 7.28 -10.16
CA PRO A 422 10.73 6.99 -10.10
C PRO A 422 11.54 8.26 -10.21
N HIS A 423 12.34 8.56 -9.19
CA HIS A 423 13.21 9.73 -9.17
C HIS A 423 14.66 9.29 -8.98
N ALA A 424 15.62 9.93 -9.65
CA ALA A 424 17.02 9.50 -9.65
C ALA A 424 17.60 9.44 -8.23
N SER A 425 17.18 10.34 -7.34
CA SER A 425 17.62 10.31 -5.94
C SER A 425 17.14 9.09 -5.13
N ASP A 426 16.17 8.31 -5.62
CA ASP A 426 15.77 7.03 -5.01
C ASP A 426 16.85 5.95 -5.18
N PHE A 427 17.68 6.09 -6.22
CA PHE A 427 18.60 5.06 -6.70
C PHE A 427 20.08 5.45 -6.53
N GLY A 428 20.37 6.41 -5.65
CA GLY A 428 21.69 7.05 -5.52
C GLY A 428 22.89 6.09 -5.60
N GLY A 429 23.93 6.52 -6.31
CA GLY A 429 25.09 5.69 -6.68
C GLY A 429 24.93 4.91 -7.99
N ILE A 430 23.77 5.00 -8.64
CA ILE A 430 23.50 4.54 -10.02
C ILE A 430 23.28 5.76 -10.96
N ASP A 431 23.54 6.96 -10.43
CA ASP A 431 23.10 8.25 -10.96
C ASP A 431 23.58 8.52 -12.40
N GLU A 432 24.82 8.16 -12.73
CA GLU A 432 25.38 8.35 -14.09
C GLU A 432 24.60 7.58 -15.17
N ILE A 433 24.01 6.43 -14.83
CA ILE A 433 23.21 5.62 -15.77
C ILE A 433 21.77 6.16 -15.85
N LEU A 434 21.31 6.86 -14.81
CA LEU A 434 19.91 7.24 -14.62
C LEU A 434 19.58 8.68 -15.05
N HIS A 435 20.55 9.60 -15.08
CA HIS A 435 20.29 11.02 -15.30
C HIS A 435 19.69 11.38 -16.67
N ASP A 436 19.90 10.54 -17.68
CA ASP A 436 19.33 10.69 -19.02
C ASP A 436 18.35 9.56 -19.37
N ASN A 437 17.93 8.78 -18.36
CA ASN A 437 16.96 7.71 -18.52
C ASN A 437 15.54 8.30 -18.46
N ILE A 438 14.78 8.17 -19.55
CA ILE A 438 13.39 8.67 -19.63
C ILE A 438 12.42 7.95 -18.68
N TYR A 439 12.82 6.82 -18.11
CA TYR A 439 12.05 6.02 -17.15
C TYR A 439 12.23 6.51 -15.70
N VAL A 440 13.10 7.50 -15.46
CA VAL A 440 13.38 8.06 -14.14
C VAL A 440 13.49 9.59 -14.20
N ILE A 441 12.75 10.27 -13.34
CA ILE A 441 12.82 11.74 -13.24
C ILE A 441 14.21 12.13 -12.73
N PRO A 442 14.90 13.07 -13.40
CA PRO A 442 16.29 13.37 -13.07
C PRO A 442 16.38 14.26 -11.83
N ASN A 443 17.37 14.02 -10.98
CA ASN A 443 17.66 14.85 -9.80
C ASN A 443 18.41 16.15 -10.18
N ARG A 444 17.80 16.98 -11.04
CA ARG A 444 18.32 18.29 -11.48
C ARG A 444 17.17 19.29 -11.65
N PRO A 445 17.43 20.61 -11.63
CA PRO A 445 16.37 21.60 -11.82
C PRO A 445 15.55 21.32 -13.10
N PRO A 446 14.21 21.47 -13.03
CA PRO A 446 13.40 21.91 -11.90
C PRO A 446 12.98 20.78 -10.93
N PHE A 447 13.27 19.51 -11.25
CA PHE A 447 12.84 18.36 -10.45
C PHE A 447 13.69 18.09 -9.20
N LYS A 448 14.75 18.88 -8.98
CA LYS A 448 15.58 18.79 -7.76
C LYS A 448 14.84 19.21 -6.50
N GLU A 449 13.83 20.06 -6.63
CA GLU A 449 13.08 20.58 -5.49
C GLU A 449 12.02 19.56 -5.05
N VAL A 450 12.26 18.95 -3.88
CA VAL A 450 11.37 17.96 -3.27
C VAL A 450 10.96 18.46 -1.88
N ILE A 451 9.66 18.49 -1.63
CA ILE A 451 9.08 18.87 -0.34
C ILE A 451 8.97 17.63 0.53
N GLU A 452 9.63 17.66 1.69
CA GLU A 452 9.46 16.63 2.72
C GLU A 452 8.20 16.94 3.54
N VAL A 453 7.28 15.98 3.60
CA VAL A 453 6.02 16.06 4.33
C VAL A 453 6.05 15.04 5.47
N ASP A 454 5.84 15.50 6.70
CA ASP A 454 5.77 14.64 7.89
C ASP A 454 4.31 14.46 8.32
N SER A 455 3.76 13.26 8.10
CA SER A 455 2.41 12.94 8.53
C SER A 455 2.25 12.87 10.04
N PHE A 456 3.36 12.84 10.80
CA PHE A 456 3.32 12.87 12.25
C PHE A 456 3.72 14.26 12.72
N GLY A 457 2.97 14.79 13.68
CA GLY A 457 3.31 16.08 14.29
C GLY A 457 4.77 16.14 14.71
N ARG A 458 5.45 17.25 14.36
CA ARG A 458 6.76 17.55 14.92
C ARG A 458 6.61 17.68 16.43
N SER A 459 7.19 16.75 17.16
CA SER A 459 7.59 17.01 18.54
C SER A 459 8.86 17.85 18.48
N ASP A 460 8.71 19.16 18.26
CA ASP A 460 9.83 20.13 18.10
C ASP A 460 10.63 20.34 19.42
N ARG A 461 10.57 19.41 20.38
CA ARG A 461 11.40 19.46 21.59
C ARG A 461 12.25 18.21 21.75
N LEU A 462 13.49 18.36 21.27
CA LEU A 462 14.73 17.85 21.88
C LEU A 462 14.53 16.99 23.15
N GLY A 463 14.33 15.68 22.95
CA GLY A 463 14.81 14.66 23.87
C GLY A 463 14.01 14.33 25.14
N TYR A 464 12.76 14.77 25.32
CA TYR A 464 11.93 14.32 26.46
C TYR A 464 10.59 13.69 26.05
N PRO A 465 10.17 12.61 26.74
CA PRO A 465 8.95 11.88 26.42
C PRO A 465 7.71 12.72 26.76
N PHE A 466 6.87 12.92 25.74
CA PHE A 466 5.42 13.13 25.77
C PHE A 466 4.79 13.54 27.12
N SER A 467 5.05 14.76 27.60
CA SER A 467 4.29 15.33 28.71
C SER A 467 3.52 16.59 28.29
N SER A 468 2.19 16.47 28.45
CA SER A 468 1.14 17.49 28.50
C SER A 468 1.04 18.52 27.36
N CYS A 469 0.13 18.22 26.43
CA CYS A 469 -0.95 19.01 25.80
C CYS A 469 -0.87 20.54 25.53
N GLU A 470 0.16 21.30 25.92
CA GLU A 470 0.20 22.76 25.73
C GLU A 470 0.97 23.22 24.47
N ASN A 471 1.53 22.30 23.69
CA ASN A 471 2.18 22.64 22.42
C ASN A 471 1.37 22.05 21.28
N ALA A 472 0.67 22.90 20.52
CA ALA A 472 -0.03 22.50 19.30
C ALA A 472 0.92 21.68 18.42
N GLN A 473 0.60 20.40 18.20
CA GLN A 473 1.40 19.54 17.35
C GLN A 473 1.39 20.14 15.94
N VAL A 474 2.55 20.63 15.51
CA VAL A 474 2.74 21.14 14.16
C VAL A 474 2.91 19.92 13.26
N PHE A 475 1.81 19.43 12.70
CA PHE A 475 1.83 18.36 11.70
C PHE A 475 1.74 18.94 10.30
N ASP A 476 2.33 18.26 9.32
CA ASP A 476 2.09 18.59 7.94
C ASP A 476 0.76 17.95 7.50
N SER A 477 0.07 18.64 6.62
CA SER A 477 -1.13 18.19 5.92
C SER A 477 -0.90 18.32 4.42
N CYS A 478 -1.55 17.45 3.66
CA CYS A 478 -1.53 17.45 2.20
C CYS A 478 -2.98 17.73 1.80
N CYS A 479 -3.36 19.02 1.85
CA CYS A 479 -4.75 19.43 1.66
C CYS A 479 -5.15 19.35 0.21
N ASP A 480 -6.28 18.70 -0.06
CA ASP A 480 -6.82 18.58 -1.41
C ASP A 480 -7.00 19.97 -2.06
N ARG A 481 -6.65 20.08 -3.35
CA ARG A 481 -6.83 21.33 -4.11
C ARG A 481 -8.07 21.27 -5.02
N GLY A 482 -9.09 20.54 -4.59
CA GLY A 482 -10.32 20.32 -5.37
C GLY A 482 -10.02 19.67 -6.71
N THR A 483 -10.64 20.17 -7.77
CA THR A 483 -10.52 19.61 -9.13
C THR A 483 -9.27 20.05 -9.89
N TYR A 484 -8.32 20.74 -9.24
CA TYR A 484 -7.11 21.23 -9.90
C TYR A 484 -6.14 20.10 -10.29
N LYS A 485 -6.01 19.89 -11.60
CA LYS A 485 -5.19 18.86 -12.24
C LYS A 485 -4.23 19.49 -13.27
N PRO A 486 -2.97 19.81 -12.89
CA PRO A 486 -2.02 20.45 -13.80
C PRO A 486 -1.81 19.68 -15.11
N ASN A 487 -1.94 18.36 -15.12
CA ASN A 487 -1.79 17.56 -16.34
C ASN A 487 -2.78 17.91 -17.46
N LEU A 488 -3.93 18.51 -17.14
CA LEU A 488 -4.95 18.90 -18.13
C LEU A 488 -4.53 20.07 -19.03
N ILE A 489 -3.47 20.82 -18.68
CA ILE A 489 -2.91 21.85 -19.57
C ILE A 489 -2.03 21.24 -20.68
N HIS A 490 -1.76 19.94 -20.61
CA HIS A 490 -1.01 19.19 -21.60
C HIS A 490 -1.94 18.32 -22.44
N GLU A 491 -1.44 17.78 -23.55
CA GLU A 491 -2.21 16.89 -24.41
C GLU A 491 -2.79 15.69 -23.63
N ASP A 492 -3.90 15.10 -24.06
CA ASP A 492 -4.46 13.95 -23.34
C ASP A 492 -3.48 12.74 -23.37
N CYS A 493 -3.46 11.98 -22.28
CA CYS A 493 -2.65 10.77 -22.09
C CYS A 493 -3.51 9.57 -21.60
N GLY A 494 -4.82 9.75 -21.50
CA GLY A 494 -5.69 8.79 -20.86
C GLY A 494 -5.47 8.71 -19.34
N ASN A 495 -5.95 7.61 -18.76
CA ASN A 495 -6.11 7.46 -17.32
C ASN A 495 -4.78 7.48 -16.54
N PHE A 496 -3.69 6.98 -17.13
CA PHE A 496 -2.36 6.96 -16.50
C PHE A 496 -1.50 8.12 -16.98
N TRP A 497 -1.99 9.35 -16.81
CA TRP A 497 -1.40 10.56 -17.39
C TRP A 497 0.10 10.76 -17.11
N TRP A 498 0.57 10.27 -15.96
CA TRP A 498 1.96 10.37 -15.54
C TRP A 498 2.87 9.43 -16.34
N GLN A 499 2.35 8.29 -16.85
CA GLN A 499 3.10 7.33 -17.67
C GLN A 499 3.52 7.89 -19.02
N CYS A 500 2.85 8.94 -19.54
CA CYS A 500 3.29 9.60 -20.76
C CYS A 500 4.72 10.13 -20.68
N GLY A 501 5.18 10.45 -19.47
CA GLY A 501 6.55 10.90 -19.28
C GLY A 501 7.60 9.80 -19.35
N TYR A 502 7.18 8.53 -19.30
CA TYR A 502 8.06 7.37 -19.14
C TYR A 502 7.95 6.32 -20.25
N GLY A 503 7.08 6.51 -21.25
CA GLY A 503 6.68 5.46 -22.20
C GLY A 503 7.15 5.63 -23.65
N ALA A 504 7.03 4.54 -24.43
CA ALA A 504 7.41 4.38 -25.84
C ALA A 504 6.69 5.29 -26.86
N HIS A 505 5.61 5.98 -26.47
CA HIS A 505 5.05 7.09 -27.25
C HIS A 505 6.07 8.21 -27.45
N SER A 506 6.97 8.39 -26.47
CA SER A 506 8.15 9.23 -26.62
C SER A 506 9.12 8.61 -27.62
N LYS A 507 9.52 7.32 -27.50
CA LYS A 507 10.44 6.65 -28.45
C LYS A 507 10.00 6.78 -29.92
N LYS A 508 8.70 6.61 -30.25
CA LYS A 508 8.16 6.81 -31.62
C LYS A 508 8.12 8.28 -32.08
N ARG A 509 7.99 9.25 -31.16
CA ARG A 509 8.06 10.70 -31.46
C ARG A 509 9.50 11.27 -31.40
N MET A 510 10.41 10.57 -30.73
CA MET A 510 11.81 11.00 -30.49
C MET A 510 12.71 10.71 -31.68
N THR A 511 12.44 9.65 -32.46
CA THR A 511 13.19 9.36 -33.69
C THR A 511 12.91 10.33 -34.84
N SER A 512 11.86 11.14 -34.74
CA SER A 512 11.40 12.01 -35.84
C SER A 512 11.71 13.50 -35.66
N ASN A 513 12.32 13.95 -34.55
CA ASN A 513 12.67 15.36 -34.39
C ASN A 513 13.94 15.59 -33.53
N PRO A 514 15.15 15.49 -34.12
CA PRO A 514 16.41 15.71 -33.40
C PRO A 514 16.72 17.19 -33.10
N VAL A 515 15.78 18.12 -33.31
CA VAL A 515 16.05 19.56 -33.32
C VAL A 515 15.10 20.32 -32.40
N THR A 516 15.33 20.23 -31.09
CA THR A 516 15.06 21.38 -30.20
C THR A 516 16.36 21.69 -29.49
N ASN A 517 17.20 22.51 -30.13
CA ASN A 517 18.60 22.78 -29.74
C ASN A 517 18.80 23.46 -28.37
N GLN A 518 17.82 23.46 -27.45
CA GLN A 518 17.91 24.18 -26.17
C GLN A 518 17.22 23.50 -24.98
N VAL A 519 16.37 22.48 -25.15
CA VAL A 519 15.69 21.83 -24.02
C VAL A 519 16.17 20.38 -23.89
N PRO A 520 16.76 19.98 -22.74
CA PRO A 520 17.17 18.60 -22.53
C PRO A 520 16.01 17.63 -22.80
N MET A 521 16.26 16.54 -23.54
CA MET A 521 15.24 15.56 -23.94
C MET A 521 14.40 15.06 -22.74
N ILE A 522 15.03 14.92 -21.58
CA ILE A 522 14.39 14.51 -20.33
C ILE A 522 13.30 15.49 -19.85
N MET A 523 13.47 16.78 -20.13
CA MET A 523 12.50 17.82 -19.76
C MET A 523 11.25 17.74 -20.62
N VAL A 524 11.42 17.37 -21.90
CA VAL A 524 10.30 17.14 -22.82
C VAL A 524 9.53 15.89 -22.41
N ALA A 525 10.25 14.83 -22.00
CA ALA A 525 9.64 13.60 -21.49
C ALA A 525 8.78 13.90 -20.25
N HIS A 526 9.33 14.53 -19.23
CA HIS A 526 8.62 14.79 -17.97
C HIS A 526 7.86 16.13 -17.91
N LYS A 527 7.58 16.79 -19.05
CA LYS A 527 6.97 18.13 -19.07
C LYS A 527 5.66 18.25 -18.28
N ARG A 528 4.89 17.16 -18.18
CA ARG A 528 3.62 17.10 -17.43
C ARG A 528 3.79 17.26 -15.93
N LEU A 529 4.97 16.94 -15.41
CA LEU A 529 5.29 17.03 -14.00
C LEU A 529 5.73 18.44 -13.58
N LEU A 530 5.97 19.35 -14.53
CA LEU A 530 6.42 20.72 -14.25
C LEU A 530 5.39 21.54 -13.46
N GLY A 531 4.10 21.22 -13.60
CA GLY A 531 3.03 21.86 -12.82
C GLY A 531 2.83 21.27 -11.43
N TYR A 532 3.55 20.20 -11.07
CA TYR A 532 3.41 19.49 -9.81
C TYR A 532 4.56 19.80 -8.86
N LYS A 533 4.25 19.85 -7.57
CA LYS A 533 5.28 19.87 -6.52
C LYS A 533 5.67 18.45 -6.20
N LEU A 534 6.96 18.12 -6.34
CA LEU A 534 7.45 16.81 -5.94
C LEU A 534 7.53 16.75 -4.42
N MET A 535 7.11 15.63 -3.86
CA MET A 535 6.97 15.42 -2.41
C MET A 535 7.56 14.08 -2.00
N ARG A 536 7.96 13.97 -0.74
CA ARG A 536 8.31 12.72 -0.06
C ARG A 536 7.62 12.67 1.28
N LEU A 537 7.19 11.48 1.68
CA LEU A 537 6.71 11.25 3.03
C LEU A 537 7.89 10.81 3.89
N LYS A 538 8.25 11.60 4.92
CA LYS A 538 9.36 11.26 5.82
C LYS A 538 9.18 9.90 6.49
N ARG A 539 7.92 9.58 6.78
CA ARG A 539 7.49 8.36 7.49
C ARG A 539 6.63 7.45 6.59
N GLY A 540 6.64 7.69 5.29
CA GLY A 540 6.18 6.74 4.28
C GLY A 540 7.35 5.89 3.79
N THR A 541 7.23 5.31 2.60
CA THR A 541 8.36 4.59 1.96
C THR A 541 9.54 5.52 1.64
N GLY A 542 9.29 6.83 1.65
CA GLY A 542 10.28 7.86 1.37
C GLY A 542 10.55 8.03 -0.13
N VAL A 543 9.82 7.33 -1.01
CA VAL A 543 9.90 7.56 -2.46
C VAL A 543 9.19 8.87 -2.83
N MET A 544 9.57 9.40 -3.99
CA MET A 544 8.98 10.64 -4.48
C MET A 544 7.58 10.38 -5.05
N PHE A 545 6.63 11.27 -4.77
CA PHE A 545 5.32 11.34 -5.42
C PHE A 545 4.99 12.79 -5.76
N ALA A 546 4.05 13.01 -6.68
CA ALA A 546 3.67 14.37 -7.09
C ALA A 546 2.16 14.63 -7.01
N SER A 547 1.35 13.57 -6.99
CA SER A 547 -0.08 13.64 -7.24
C SER A 547 -0.79 12.40 -6.73
N ALA A 548 -2.12 12.42 -6.81
CA ALA A 548 -2.91 11.20 -6.85
C ALA A 548 -2.80 10.54 -8.24
N GLU A 549 -3.25 9.28 -8.35
CA GLU A 549 -3.28 8.58 -9.65
C GLU A 549 -4.08 9.36 -10.70
N GLY A 550 -5.27 9.86 -10.35
CA GLY A 550 -6.13 10.67 -11.22
C GLY A 550 -5.61 12.08 -11.54
N GLY A 551 -4.41 12.44 -11.07
CA GLY A 551 -3.72 13.69 -11.40
C GLY A 551 -4.07 14.88 -10.53
N LYS A 552 -4.93 14.68 -9.52
CA LYS A 552 -5.17 15.68 -8.47
C LYS A 552 -3.88 16.03 -7.76
N THR A 553 -3.85 17.24 -7.22
CA THR A 553 -2.72 17.73 -6.40
C THR A 553 -3.20 18.00 -5.00
N CYS A 554 -2.31 17.76 -4.04
CA CYS A 554 -2.45 18.34 -2.72
C CYS A 554 -1.54 19.56 -2.58
N ARG A 555 -1.85 20.39 -1.58
CA ARG A 555 -0.99 21.48 -1.14
C ARG A 555 -0.42 21.11 0.23
N PRO A 556 0.89 20.83 0.33
CA PRO A 556 1.55 20.75 1.61
C PRO A 556 1.31 22.02 2.43
N HIS A 557 0.79 21.84 3.64
CA HIS A 557 0.46 22.89 4.58
C HIS A 557 0.85 22.45 5.98
N VAL A 558 1.10 23.43 6.86
CA VAL A 558 1.42 23.18 8.25
C VAL A 558 0.15 23.42 9.08
N GLY A 559 -0.33 22.40 9.79
CA GLY A 559 -1.60 22.41 10.50
C GLY A 559 -2.75 21.80 9.69
N PRO A 560 -3.98 21.82 10.22
CA PRO A 560 -5.14 21.18 9.59
C PRO A 560 -5.52 21.84 8.26
N CYS A 561 -6.22 21.07 7.41
CA CYS A 561 -6.83 21.60 6.21
C CYS A 561 -8.07 22.43 6.59
N ASN A 562 -8.05 23.71 6.23
CA ASN A 562 -9.17 24.63 6.41
C ASN A 562 -9.68 25.07 5.04
N ASN A 563 -11.00 25.23 4.91
CA ASN A 563 -11.67 25.64 3.66
C ASN A 563 -11.29 27.06 3.19
N GLU A 564 -10.61 27.86 4.01
CA GLU A 564 -10.23 29.24 3.67
C GLU A 564 -9.10 29.36 2.63
N TYR A 565 -8.49 28.25 2.20
CA TYR A 565 -7.33 28.22 1.31
C TYR A 565 -7.59 27.59 -0.07
N GLU A 566 -8.85 27.26 -0.35
CA GLU A 566 -9.38 26.98 -1.70
C GLU A 566 -9.63 28.28 -2.45
#